data_AF-A0A1J4UPT9-F1
#
_entry.id   AF-A0A1J4UPT9-F1
#
_cell.length_a   1.000
_cell.length_b   1.000
_cell.length_c   1.000
_cell.angle_alpha   90.00
_cell.angle_beta   90.00
_cell.angle_gamma   90.00
#
_symmetry.space_group_name_H-M   'P 1'
#
loop_
_entity.id
_entity.type
_entity.pdbx_description
1 polymer ?
#
loop_
_entity_poly.entity_id
_entity_poly.type
_entity_poly.pdbx_seq_one_letter_code
_entity_poly.pdbx_strand_id
1 'polypeptide(L)'
;MPYPAYDYFEEARAGATAKQFVEEAFSEYHLYSLERPTTIKNNEVKQITLFESEGVPVQKQLVFEPSTSSDVQVKLEFENGVAPMPAGKVRVYKPDSDGQLQFMGEDSVDHTPVNEKVRLYVGNAFDVVAERTQTNYDQKGDCAQETTYTVSIRNHKDSAVTVKFVESSLWGEWKIYSGTPFEKEDAFKAAWSIPVAAGGEATLTYSVETRWC
;
A
#
# COMPACT_ATOMS: atom_id res chain seq x y z
N MET A 1 14.70 10.35 -30.24
CA MET A 1 13.23 10.32 -30.42
C MET A 1 12.62 10.91 -29.17
N PRO A 2 11.92 12.06 -29.22
CA PRO A 2 11.23 12.59 -28.06
C PRO A 2 9.92 11.86 -27.82
N TYR A 3 9.65 11.50 -26.56
CA TYR A 3 8.35 11.00 -26.12
C TYR A 3 7.30 12.11 -26.27
N PRO A 4 6.04 11.79 -26.63
CA PRO A 4 5.00 12.81 -26.72
C PRO A 4 4.71 13.38 -25.32
N ALA A 5 4.72 14.71 -25.23
CA ALA A 5 4.24 15.42 -24.05
C ALA A 5 2.73 15.19 -23.94
N TYR A 6 2.30 14.59 -22.82
CA TYR A 6 0.89 14.55 -22.47
C TYR A 6 0.49 15.93 -21.98
N ASP A 7 -0.28 16.63 -22.80
CA ASP A 7 -0.89 17.91 -22.46
C ASP A 7 -2.02 17.62 -21.46
N TYR A 8 -1.72 17.78 -20.16
CA TYR A 8 -2.74 17.76 -19.12
C TYR A 8 -3.53 19.06 -19.26
N PHE A 9 -4.62 19.02 -20.02
CA PHE A 9 -5.57 20.12 -20.08
C PHE A 9 -6.21 20.32 -18.70
N GLU A 10 -5.79 21.39 -18.01
CA GLU A 10 -6.65 22.10 -17.05
C GLU A 10 -7.81 22.74 -17.82
N GLU A 11 -8.85 21.96 -18.14
CA GLU A 11 -10.14 22.53 -18.52
C GLU A 11 -11.15 22.30 -17.39
N ALA A 12 -11.35 23.39 -16.63
CA ALA A 12 -12.58 23.77 -15.94
C ALA A 12 -13.02 22.93 -14.72
N ARG A 13 -12.51 23.31 -13.55
CA ARG A 13 -13.31 23.38 -12.32
C ARG A 13 -14.39 24.46 -12.48
N ALA A 14 -15.46 24.16 -13.21
CA ALA A 14 -16.65 24.99 -13.25
C ALA A 14 -17.88 24.16 -13.66
N GLY A 15 -18.54 23.59 -12.66
CA GLY A 15 -19.86 22.98 -12.82
C GLY A 15 -20.14 22.03 -11.66
N ALA A 16 -21.09 22.40 -10.80
CA ALA A 16 -21.64 21.50 -9.81
C ALA A 16 -22.03 20.17 -10.47
N THR A 17 -21.52 19.08 -9.90
CA THR A 17 -21.64 17.70 -10.35
C THR A 17 -23.10 17.27 -10.41
N ALA A 18 -23.76 17.51 -11.55
CA ALA A 18 -24.89 16.69 -11.95
C ALA A 18 -24.37 15.26 -12.10
N LYS A 19 -25.12 14.26 -11.60
CA LYS A 19 -24.79 12.84 -11.78
C LYS A 19 -24.60 12.60 -13.28
N GLN A 20 -23.35 12.40 -13.69
CA GLN A 20 -23.01 12.25 -15.12
C GLN A 20 -23.14 10.80 -15.57
N PHE A 21 -23.03 9.87 -14.62
CA PHE A 21 -23.22 8.45 -14.82
C PHE A 21 -24.35 7.93 -13.95
N VAL A 22 -25.11 6.98 -14.51
CA VAL A 22 -26.01 6.12 -13.75
C VAL A 22 -25.40 4.74 -13.65
N GLU A 23 -25.27 4.27 -12.42
CA GLU A 23 -24.89 2.90 -12.11
C GLU A 23 -26.13 1.99 -12.23
N GLU A 24 -25.96 0.86 -12.89
CA GLU A 24 -26.90 -0.26 -12.88
C GLU A 24 -26.16 -1.55 -12.52
N ALA A 25 -26.69 -2.32 -11.56
CA ALA A 25 -26.22 -3.66 -11.30
C ALA A 25 -26.75 -4.61 -12.38
N PHE A 26 -25.87 -5.34 -13.04
CA PHE A 26 -26.20 -6.32 -14.08
C PHE A 26 -25.54 -7.66 -13.76
N SER A 27 -26.31 -8.59 -13.17
CA SER A 27 -25.79 -9.85 -12.65
C SER A 27 -24.66 -9.57 -11.63
N GLU A 28 -23.49 -10.17 -11.81
CA GLU A 28 -22.28 -9.96 -10.99
C GLU A 28 -21.43 -8.73 -11.41
N TYR A 29 -21.97 -7.83 -12.24
CA TYR A 29 -21.23 -6.68 -12.79
C TYR A 29 -21.93 -5.34 -12.50
N HIS A 30 -21.16 -4.25 -12.59
CA HIS A 30 -21.66 -2.88 -12.51
C HIS A 30 -21.52 -2.18 -13.86
N LEU A 31 -22.62 -1.69 -14.41
CA LEU A 31 -22.66 -0.92 -15.65
C LEU A 31 -22.76 0.57 -15.34
N TYR A 32 -21.94 1.37 -16.00
CA TYR A 32 -21.94 2.83 -15.86
C TYR A 32 -22.36 3.49 -17.17
N SER A 33 -23.58 4.01 -17.20
CA SER A 33 -24.16 4.67 -18.38
C SER A 33 -23.91 6.17 -18.32
N LEU A 34 -23.24 6.73 -19.33
CA LEU A 34 -23.02 8.18 -19.45
C LEU A 34 -24.33 8.87 -19.89
N GLU A 35 -24.92 9.68 -19.03
CA GLU A 35 -26.24 10.31 -19.29
C GLU A 35 -26.19 11.46 -20.31
N ARG A 36 -24.99 11.90 -20.71
CA ARG A 36 -24.80 12.97 -21.69
C ARG A 36 -24.12 12.47 -22.97
N PRO A 37 -24.54 12.94 -24.15
CA PRO A 37 -23.79 12.66 -25.37
C PRO A 37 -22.37 13.24 -25.25
N THR A 38 -21.39 12.51 -25.76
CA THR A 38 -20.00 12.97 -25.89
C THR A 38 -19.51 12.71 -27.29
N THR A 39 -18.73 13.64 -27.84
CA THR A 39 -18.11 13.49 -29.17
C THR A 39 -16.69 12.98 -29.02
N ILE A 40 -16.31 11.97 -29.80
CA ILE A 40 -14.95 11.48 -29.93
C ILE A 40 -14.50 11.80 -31.36
N LYS A 41 -13.52 12.69 -31.54
CA LYS A 41 -12.99 13.04 -32.86
C LYS A 41 -12.15 11.89 -33.44
N ASN A 42 -11.87 11.96 -34.73
CA ASN A 42 -11.00 11.00 -35.40
C ASN A 42 -9.62 10.94 -34.70
N ASN A 43 -9.20 9.74 -34.29
CA ASN A 43 -7.99 9.50 -33.51
C ASN A 43 -7.91 10.23 -32.15
N GLU A 44 -9.04 10.62 -31.55
CA GLU A 44 -9.09 11.19 -30.19
C GLU A 44 -9.30 10.07 -29.15
N VAL A 45 -8.51 10.10 -28.06
CA VAL A 45 -8.80 9.35 -26.83
C VAL A 45 -9.37 10.34 -25.83
N LYS A 46 -10.57 10.08 -25.32
CA LYS A 46 -11.24 10.92 -24.33
C LYS A 46 -11.38 10.15 -23.02
N GLN A 47 -10.73 10.64 -21.97
CA GLN A 47 -10.91 10.16 -20.60
C GLN A 47 -11.99 10.99 -19.93
N ILE A 48 -12.95 10.31 -19.28
CA ILE A 48 -14.07 10.95 -18.61
C ILE A 48 -14.04 10.52 -17.15
N THR A 49 -14.09 11.49 -16.24
CA THR A 49 -14.14 11.21 -14.80
C THR A 49 -15.45 10.49 -14.45
N LEU A 50 -15.32 9.30 -13.87
CA LEU A 50 -16.45 8.48 -13.46
C LEU A 50 -17.04 9.00 -12.14
N PHE A 51 -16.19 9.17 -11.13
CA PHE A 51 -16.54 9.71 -9.81
C PHE A 51 -15.48 10.71 -9.36
N GLU A 52 -15.90 11.67 -8.54
CA GLU A 52 -15.03 12.59 -7.83
C GLU A 52 -15.39 12.53 -6.35
N SER A 53 -14.38 12.46 -5.49
CA SER A 53 -14.55 12.44 -4.05
C SER A 53 -13.44 13.26 -3.43
N GLU A 54 -13.81 14.13 -2.49
CA GLU A 54 -12.87 14.96 -1.74
C GLU A 54 -12.94 14.60 -0.26
N GLY A 55 -11.85 14.82 0.48
CA GLY A 55 -11.81 14.60 1.92
C GLY A 55 -11.78 13.12 2.35
N VAL A 56 -11.45 12.19 1.43
CA VAL A 56 -11.24 10.77 1.77
C VAL A 56 -10.04 10.64 2.72
N PRO A 57 -10.21 10.10 3.93
CA PRO A 57 -9.09 9.87 4.84
C PRO A 57 -8.12 8.84 4.26
N VAL A 58 -6.86 9.23 4.08
CA VAL A 58 -5.80 8.33 3.61
C VAL A 58 -4.78 8.12 4.71
N GLN A 59 -4.47 6.86 5.00
CA GLN A 59 -3.43 6.48 5.94
C GLN A 59 -2.17 6.06 5.19
N LYS A 60 -1.05 6.69 5.50
CA LYS A 60 0.27 6.27 5.01
C LYS A 60 0.89 5.27 5.99
N GLN A 61 1.34 4.14 5.46
CA GLN A 61 2.05 3.11 6.20
C GLN A 61 3.44 2.87 5.59
N LEU A 62 4.44 2.70 6.46
CA LEU A 62 5.75 2.17 6.09
C LEU A 62 5.77 0.69 6.43
N VAL A 63 5.98 -0.18 5.45
CA VAL A 63 5.89 -1.63 5.62
C VAL A 63 7.20 -2.29 5.21
N PHE A 64 7.78 -3.09 6.08
CA PHE A 64 8.93 -3.92 5.78
C PHE A 64 8.54 -5.40 5.84
N GLU A 65 8.53 -6.07 4.69
CA GLU A 65 8.18 -7.49 4.55
C GLU A 65 9.27 -8.17 3.69
N PRO A 66 10.31 -8.76 4.31
CA PRO A 66 11.49 -9.26 3.60
C PRO A 66 11.21 -10.36 2.57
N SER A 67 10.07 -11.06 2.69
CA SER A 67 9.64 -12.06 1.72
C SER A 67 9.13 -11.47 0.41
N THR A 68 8.77 -10.18 0.39
CA THR A 68 8.23 -9.50 -0.79
C THR A 68 9.15 -8.40 -1.31
N SER A 69 9.91 -7.73 -0.43
CA SER A 69 10.80 -6.62 -0.78
C SER A 69 11.97 -6.51 0.20
N SER A 70 13.16 -6.17 -0.31
CA SER A 70 14.32 -5.81 0.53
C SER A 70 14.19 -4.39 1.13
N ASP A 71 13.36 -3.55 0.52
CA ASP A 71 13.20 -2.16 0.90
C ASP A 71 11.93 -1.94 1.73
N VAL A 72 11.92 -0.86 2.52
CA VAL A 72 10.73 -0.39 3.24
C VAL A 72 9.75 0.22 2.23
N GLN A 73 8.59 -0.39 2.09
CA GLN A 73 7.53 0.02 1.17
C GLN A 73 6.69 1.16 1.76
N VAL A 74 6.32 2.12 0.92
CA VAL A 74 5.32 3.15 1.23
C VAL A 74 3.98 2.67 0.69
N LYS A 75 3.06 2.34 1.59
CA LYS A 75 1.68 1.96 1.27
C LYS A 75 0.70 3.05 1.69
N LEU A 76 -0.32 3.30 0.90
CA LEU A 76 -1.47 4.12 1.25
C LEU A 76 -2.69 3.22 1.43
N GLU A 77 -3.44 3.42 2.49
CA GLU A 77 -4.70 2.73 2.77
C GLU A 77 -5.83 3.75 2.90
N PHE A 78 -6.95 3.51 2.21
CA PHE A 78 -8.18 4.29 2.35
C PHE A 78 -9.40 3.40 2.10
N GLU A 79 -10.59 3.87 2.48
CA GLU A 79 -11.85 3.16 2.27
C GLU A 79 -12.59 3.71 1.04
N ASN A 80 -13.15 2.83 0.23
CA ASN A 80 -13.96 3.23 -0.92
C ASN A 80 -15.36 3.72 -0.50
N GLY A 81 -15.51 5.02 -0.24
CA GLY A 81 -16.78 5.60 0.24
C GLY A 81 -17.77 6.09 -0.82
N VAL A 82 -17.52 5.86 -2.12
CA VAL A 82 -18.33 6.46 -3.20
C VAL A 82 -19.21 5.46 -3.94
N ALA A 83 -18.60 4.58 -4.73
CA ALA A 83 -19.28 3.62 -5.61
C ALA A 83 -18.31 2.49 -5.96
N PRO A 84 -18.79 1.32 -6.46
CA PRO A 84 -17.91 0.21 -6.82
C PRO A 84 -16.79 0.65 -7.75
N MET A 85 -15.56 0.64 -7.25
CA MET A 85 -14.40 1.11 -7.99
C MET A 85 -14.01 0.06 -9.04
N PRO A 86 -13.95 0.43 -10.33
CA PRO A 86 -13.49 -0.51 -11.35
C PRO A 86 -11.99 -0.78 -11.19
N ALA A 87 -11.59 -1.99 -11.56
CA ALA A 87 -10.18 -2.34 -11.66
C ALA A 87 -9.45 -1.39 -12.62
N GLY A 88 -8.23 -1.00 -12.28
CA GLY A 88 -7.49 -0.04 -13.09
C GLY A 88 -6.23 0.48 -12.44
N LYS A 89 -5.58 1.43 -13.13
CA LYS A 89 -4.38 2.09 -12.63
C LYS A 89 -4.75 3.28 -11.76
N VAL A 90 -4.13 3.38 -10.60
CA VAL A 90 -4.21 4.52 -9.70
C VAL A 90 -2.87 5.23 -9.71
N ARG A 91 -2.91 6.55 -9.96
CA ARG A 91 -1.74 7.43 -9.89
C ARG A 91 -1.88 8.35 -8.70
N VAL A 92 -0.85 8.39 -7.88
CA VAL A 92 -0.83 9.20 -6.67
C VAL A 92 0.02 10.44 -6.94
N TYR A 93 -0.56 11.59 -6.63
CA TYR A 93 0.12 12.88 -6.72
C TYR A 93 0.05 13.57 -5.36
N LYS A 94 1.06 14.39 -5.05
CA LYS A 94 1.08 15.22 -3.86
C LYS A 94 1.58 16.62 -4.20
N PRO A 95 0.96 17.69 -3.68
CA PRO A 95 1.49 19.03 -3.84
C PRO A 95 2.85 19.17 -3.14
N ASP A 96 3.80 19.81 -3.81
CA ASP A 96 5.05 20.27 -3.20
C ASP A 96 4.85 21.58 -2.41
N SER A 97 5.95 22.20 -1.97
CA SER A 97 5.92 23.47 -1.23
C SER A 97 5.34 24.63 -2.03
N ASP A 98 5.38 24.57 -3.36
CA ASP A 98 4.86 25.59 -4.26
C ASP A 98 3.43 25.25 -4.75
N GLY A 99 2.86 24.15 -4.23
CA GLY A 99 1.52 23.67 -4.57
C GLY A 99 1.44 22.89 -5.89
N GLN A 100 2.57 22.61 -6.54
CA GLN A 100 2.59 21.84 -7.80
C GLN A 100 2.43 20.35 -7.51
N LEU A 101 1.57 19.68 -8.27
CA LEU A 101 1.32 18.25 -8.11
C LEU A 101 2.53 17.43 -8.61
N GLN A 102 3.23 16.80 -7.68
CA GLN A 102 4.32 15.88 -7.96
C GLN A 102 3.84 14.44 -7.98
N PHE A 103 4.24 13.70 -9.00
CA PHE A 103 3.93 12.27 -9.12
C PHE A 103 4.69 11.48 -8.05
N MET A 104 3.96 10.74 -7.22
CA MET A 104 4.53 9.92 -6.16
C MET A 104 4.66 8.45 -6.56
N GLY A 105 3.75 7.93 -7.39
CA GLY A 105 3.73 6.52 -7.78
C GLY A 105 2.47 6.10 -8.51
N GLU A 106 2.52 4.92 -9.13
CA GLU A 106 1.40 4.26 -9.80
C GLU A 106 1.27 2.85 -9.26
N ASP A 107 0.03 2.42 -9.00
CA ASP A 107 -0.30 1.04 -8.67
C ASP A 107 -1.55 0.61 -9.43
N SER A 108 -1.83 -0.69 -9.45
CA SER A 108 -3.09 -1.24 -9.96
C SER A 108 -4.01 -1.66 -8.82
N VAL A 109 -5.30 -1.39 -8.96
CA VAL A 109 -6.35 -1.89 -8.08
C VAL A 109 -7.28 -2.84 -8.82
N ASP A 110 -7.83 -3.80 -8.10
CA ASP A 110 -8.90 -4.67 -8.57
C ASP A 110 -10.27 -4.01 -8.39
N HIS A 111 -11.32 -4.67 -8.90
CA HIS A 111 -12.69 -4.28 -8.63
C HIS A 111 -12.93 -4.25 -7.12
N THR A 112 -13.16 -3.05 -6.58
CA THR A 112 -13.29 -2.85 -5.14
C THR A 112 -14.71 -2.41 -4.81
N PRO A 113 -15.48 -3.20 -4.04
CA PRO A 113 -16.82 -2.82 -3.59
C PRO A 113 -16.82 -1.53 -2.76
N VAL A 114 -18.01 -1.00 -2.50
CA VAL A 114 -18.19 0.13 -1.59
C VAL A 114 -17.89 -0.32 -0.15
N ASN A 115 -17.29 0.57 0.63
CA ASN A 115 -16.83 0.38 2.02
C ASN A 115 -15.72 -0.67 2.20
N GLU A 116 -15.09 -1.09 1.11
CA GLU A 116 -13.91 -1.96 1.17
C GLU A 116 -12.62 -1.13 1.17
N LYS A 117 -11.58 -1.70 1.79
CA LYS A 117 -10.27 -1.05 1.91
C LYS A 117 -9.48 -1.19 0.61
N VAL A 118 -8.99 -0.06 0.11
CA VAL A 118 -8.01 -0.01 -0.98
C VAL A 118 -6.62 0.19 -0.39
N ARG A 119 -5.66 -0.61 -0.84
CA ARG A 119 -4.25 -0.48 -0.49
C ARG A 119 -3.44 -0.25 -1.76
N LEU A 120 -2.65 0.82 -1.75
CA LEU A 120 -1.78 1.19 -2.87
C LEU A 120 -0.33 1.15 -2.44
N TYR A 121 0.52 0.48 -3.20
CA TYR A 121 1.97 0.61 -3.13
C TYR A 121 2.40 1.80 -3.99
N VAL A 122 2.97 2.82 -3.35
CA VAL A 122 3.36 4.07 -4.05
C VAL A 122 4.85 4.09 -4.38
N GLY A 123 5.66 3.29 -3.68
CA GLY A 123 7.11 3.22 -3.91
C GLY A 123 7.86 2.80 -2.65
N ASN A 124 9.19 2.89 -2.70
CA ASN A 124 10.06 2.58 -1.56
C ASN A 124 10.47 3.85 -0.81
N ALA A 125 10.59 3.74 0.51
CA ALA A 125 11.07 4.82 1.36
C ALA A 125 12.58 4.98 1.19
N PHE A 126 13.00 6.16 0.74
CA PHE A 126 14.43 6.45 0.54
C PHE A 126 15.19 6.61 1.87
N ASP A 127 14.62 7.37 2.81
CA ASP A 127 15.28 7.71 4.08
C ASP A 127 15.02 6.71 5.21
N VAL A 128 14.36 5.58 4.95
CA VAL A 128 14.07 4.56 5.96
C VAL A 128 14.58 3.23 5.46
N VAL A 129 15.60 2.71 6.12
CA VAL A 129 16.29 1.48 5.72
C VAL A 129 16.04 0.43 6.79
N ALA A 130 15.68 -0.78 6.37
CA ALA A 130 15.48 -1.91 7.28
C ALA A 130 16.24 -3.15 6.77
N GLU A 131 16.73 -3.96 7.69
CA GLU A 131 17.41 -5.20 7.39
C GLU A 131 16.98 -6.28 8.40
N ARG A 132 16.70 -7.49 7.92
CA ARG A 132 16.46 -8.67 8.76
C ARG A 132 17.62 -9.64 8.63
N THR A 133 18.28 -9.93 9.75
CA THR A 133 19.40 -10.87 9.82
C THR A 133 19.00 -12.07 10.68
N GLN A 134 19.25 -13.28 10.18
CA GLN A 134 19.17 -14.49 10.99
C GLN A 134 20.43 -14.59 11.86
N THR A 135 20.27 -14.50 13.18
CA THR A 135 21.40 -14.49 14.11
C THR A 135 21.65 -15.84 14.77
N ASN A 136 20.64 -16.71 14.84
CA ASN A 136 20.79 -18.06 15.36
C ASN A 136 19.88 -19.03 14.64
N TYR A 137 20.29 -20.29 14.56
CA TYR A 137 19.50 -21.41 14.08
C TYR A 137 19.81 -22.63 14.94
N ASP A 138 18.78 -23.22 15.53
CA ASP A 138 18.90 -24.39 16.40
C ASP A 138 17.88 -25.46 15.99
N GLN A 139 18.37 -26.62 15.58
CA GLN A 139 17.52 -27.76 15.23
C GLN A 139 17.07 -28.47 16.52
N LYS A 140 15.75 -28.52 16.76
CA LYS A 140 15.15 -29.14 17.95
C LYS A 140 14.63 -30.54 17.60
N GLY A 141 15.55 -31.50 17.46
CA GLY A 141 15.20 -32.87 17.05
C GLY A 141 14.80 -32.96 15.57
N ASP A 142 13.99 -33.95 15.21
CA ASP A 142 13.72 -34.27 13.79
C ASP A 142 12.59 -33.44 13.16
N CYS A 143 11.69 -32.87 13.97
CA CYS A 143 10.49 -32.19 13.48
C CYS A 143 10.23 -30.79 14.04
N ALA A 144 11.25 -30.15 14.63
CA ALA A 144 11.17 -28.78 15.11
C ALA A 144 12.49 -28.03 14.94
N GLN A 145 12.41 -26.71 14.79
CA GLN A 145 13.57 -25.80 14.78
C GLN A 145 13.23 -24.51 15.51
N GLU A 146 14.26 -23.84 16.01
CA GLU A 146 14.16 -22.49 16.57
C GLU A 146 15.16 -21.59 15.86
N THR A 147 14.66 -20.50 15.28
CA THR A 147 15.48 -19.54 14.55
C THR A 147 15.32 -18.17 15.18
N THR A 148 16.44 -17.48 15.45
CA THR A 148 16.43 -16.12 15.98
C THR A 148 16.78 -15.12 14.91
N TYR A 149 16.02 -14.04 14.85
CA TYR A 149 16.20 -12.94 13.92
C TYR A 149 16.43 -11.64 14.67
N THR A 150 17.21 -10.76 14.05
CA THR A 150 17.34 -9.35 14.42
C THR A 150 16.93 -8.49 13.24
N VAL A 151 16.08 -7.50 13.49
CA VAL A 151 15.64 -6.52 12.51
C VAL A 151 16.18 -5.16 12.94
N SER A 152 17.07 -4.57 12.15
CA SER A 152 17.55 -3.18 12.33
C SER A 152 16.76 -2.26 11.41
N ILE A 153 16.29 -1.13 11.94
CA ILE A 153 15.56 -0.11 11.20
C ILE A 153 16.18 1.25 11.49
N ARG A 154 16.69 1.90 10.46
CA ARG A 154 17.32 3.22 10.52
C ARG A 154 16.43 4.25 9.85
N ASN A 155 16.14 5.34 10.57
CA ASN A 155 15.34 6.45 10.10
C ASN A 155 16.22 7.69 9.91
N HIS A 156 16.50 8.06 8.66
CA HIS A 156 17.29 9.23 8.29
C HIS A 156 16.45 10.51 8.18
N LYS A 157 15.14 10.45 8.48
CA LYS A 157 14.25 11.62 8.47
C LYS A 157 14.43 12.47 9.73
N ASP A 158 14.01 13.72 9.63
CA ASP A 158 13.89 14.69 10.72
C ASP A 158 12.63 14.47 11.59
N SER A 159 11.72 13.60 11.17
CA SER A 159 10.53 13.19 11.92
C SER A 159 10.62 11.74 12.38
N ALA A 160 10.07 11.43 13.57
CA ALA A 160 9.86 10.05 14.00
C ALA A 160 8.87 9.33 13.07
N VAL A 161 9.09 8.04 12.85
CA VAL A 161 8.23 7.18 12.03
C VAL A 161 7.89 5.89 12.76
N THR A 162 6.85 5.20 12.31
CA THR A 162 6.58 3.82 12.72
C THR A 162 6.66 2.94 11.48
N VAL A 163 7.47 1.88 11.56
CA VAL A 163 7.59 0.88 10.51
C VAL A 163 6.85 -0.38 10.94
N LYS A 164 5.91 -0.82 10.12
CA LYS A 164 5.24 -2.11 10.27
C LYS A 164 6.14 -3.19 9.70
N PHE A 165 6.81 -3.94 10.56
CA PHE A 165 7.57 -5.11 10.16
C PHE A 165 6.64 -6.33 10.10
N VAL A 166 6.66 -7.08 9.00
CA VAL A 166 5.84 -8.27 8.78
C VAL A 166 6.76 -9.47 8.53
N GLU A 167 6.67 -10.48 9.38
CA GLU A 167 7.27 -11.80 9.14
C GLU A 167 6.21 -12.70 8.51
N SER A 168 6.43 -13.04 7.23
CA SER A 168 5.51 -13.87 6.42
C SER A 168 6.07 -15.24 6.09
N SER A 169 7.18 -15.64 6.71
CA SER A 169 7.84 -16.93 6.51
C SER A 169 7.50 -17.93 7.62
N LEU A 170 6.35 -17.77 8.30
CA LEU A 170 5.91 -18.69 9.34
C LEU A 170 5.20 -19.88 8.69
N TRP A 171 5.49 -21.09 9.15
CA TRP A 171 4.93 -22.32 8.60
C TRP A 171 4.84 -23.40 9.70
N GLY A 172 4.02 -24.42 9.44
CA GLY A 172 3.71 -25.45 10.42
C GLY A 172 3.00 -24.87 11.65
N GLU A 173 3.12 -25.56 12.78
CA GLU A 173 2.81 -24.94 14.06
C GLU A 173 3.98 -24.03 14.45
N TRP A 174 3.68 -22.82 14.90
CA TRP A 174 4.72 -21.86 15.27
C TRP A 174 4.42 -21.12 16.56
N LYS A 175 5.50 -20.72 17.23
CA LYS A 175 5.47 -19.86 18.40
C LYS A 175 6.58 -18.83 18.30
N ILE A 176 6.21 -17.58 18.57
CA ILE A 176 7.14 -16.45 18.56
C ILE A 176 7.49 -16.09 20.01
N TYR A 177 8.78 -15.96 20.27
CA TYR A 177 9.33 -15.42 21.50
C TYR A 177 9.93 -14.06 21.19
N SER A 178 9.33 -12.99 21.71
CA SER A 178 9.82 -11.63 21.55
C SER A 178 9.57 -10.82 22.82
N GLY A 179 10.49 -9.90 23.12
CA GLY A 179 10.28 -8.89 24.16
C GLY A 179 9.31 -7.78 23.74
N THR A 180 9.00 -7.70 22.44
CA THR A 180 8.09 -6.71 21.86
C THR A 180 6.78 -7.40 21.45
N PRO A 181 5.62 -6.85 21.85
CA PRO A 181 4.33 -7.37 21.42
C PRO A 181 4.21 -7.43 19.90
N PHE A 182 3.56 -8.48 19.41
CA PHE A 182 3.26 -8.67 17.99
C PHE A 182 1.79 -8.99 17.81
N GLU A 183 1.30 -8.74 16.60
CA GLU A 183 -0.03 -9.15 16.14
C GLU A 183 0.10 -10.37 15.23
N LYS A 184 -0.70 -11.40 15.48
CA LYS A 184 -0.86 -12.50 14.52
C LYS A 184 -1.90 -12.07 13.48
N GLU A 185 -1.43 -11.67 12.30
CA GLU A 185 -2.32 -11.20 11.22
C GLU A 185 -3.10 -12.36 10.60
N ASP A 186 -2.41 -13.48 10.37
CA ASP A 186 -3.01 -14.71 9.85
C ASP A 186 -2.22 -15.96 10.30
N ALA A 187 -2.50 -17.12 9.69
CA ALA A 187 -1.85 -18.37 10.05
C ALA A 187 -0.34 -18.41 9.73
N PHE A 188 0.15 -17.55 8.85
CA PHE A 188 1.52 -17.54 8.33
C PHE A 188 2.23 -16.19 8.51
N LYS A 189 1.53 -15.19 9.06
CA LYS A 189 2.04 -13.83 9.25
C LYS A 189 1.95 -13.33 10.68
N ALA A 190 3.03 -12.72 11.13
CA ALA A 190 3.09 -11.92 12.35
C ALA A 190 3.61 -10.51 12.04
N ALA A 191 3.08 -9.50 12.72
CA ALA A 191 3.45 -8.11 12.49
C ALA A 191 3.81 -7.38 13.79
N TRP A 192 4.77 -6.46 13.67
CA TRP A 192 5.19 -5.53 14.72
C TRP A 192 5.07 -4.10 14.23
N SER A 193 4.61 -3.21 15.09
CA SER A 193 4.70 -1.77 14.87
C SER A 193 5.91 -1.23 15.62
N ILE A 194 6.98 -0.91 14.88
CA ILE A 194 8.27 -0.52 15.46
C ILE A 194 8.43 1.01 15.32
N PRO A 195 8.31 1.77 16.43
CA PRO A 195 8.58 3.20 16.40
C PRO A 195 10.09 3.47 16.29
N VAL A 196 10.47 4.41 15.43
CA VAL A 196 11.86 4.84 15.23
C VAL A 196 11.91 6.35 15.31
N ALA A 197 12.74 6.87 16.21
CA ALA A 197 12.92 8.31 16.38
C ALA A 197 13.50 8.97 15.11
N ALA A 198 13.36 10.29 15.00
CA ALA A 198 14.04 11.08 13.97
C ALA A 198 15.56 10.89 14.05
N GLY A 199 16.21 10.64 12.92
CA GLY A 199 17.66 10.36 12.85
C GLY A 199 18.12 9.11 13.63
N GLY A 200 17.19 8.29 14.11
CA GLY A 200 17.45 7.21 15.05
C GLY A 200 17.49 5.82 14.41
N GLU A 201 17.81 4.83 15.25
CA GLU A 201 17.76 3.42 14.90
C GLU A 201 16.92 2.68 15.95
N ALA A 202 16.18 1.67 15.50
CA ALA A 202 15.48 0.73 16.35
C ALA A 202 15.87 -0.70 15.96
N THR A 203 15.92 -1.57 16.97
CA THR A 203 16.23 -2.99 16.77
C THR A 203 15.14 -3.85 17.40
N LEU A 204 14.62 -4.80 16.64
CA LEU A 204 13.73 -5.86 17.12
C LEU A 204 14.49 -7.18 17.09
N THR A 205 14.46 -7.93 18.20
CA THR A 205 14.92 -9.32 18.24
C THR A 205 13.75 -10.23 18.59
N TYR A 206 13.60 -11.31 17.83
CA TYR A 206 12.58 -12.33 18.08
C TYR A 206 13.08 -13.71 17.65
N SER A 207 12.60 -14.74 18.32
CA SER A 207 12.84 -16.13 17.97
C SER A 207 11.54 -16.77 17.52
N VAL A 208 11.60 -17.58 16.47
CA VAL A 208 10.48 -18.36 15.96
C VAL A 208 10.81 -19.83 16.16
N GLU A 209 9.99 -20.53 16.93
CA GLU A 209 9.99 -21.98 16.98
C GLU A 209 8.93 -22.48 16.00
N THR A 210 9.32 -23.33 15.03
CA THR A 210 8.41 -23.98 14.09
C THR A 210 8.45 -25.50 14.25
N ARG A 211 7.30 -26.16 14.10
CA ARG A 211 7.13 -27.61 14.18
C ARG A 211 6.31 -28.13 12.99
N TRP A 212 6.68 -29.31 12.49
CA TRP A 212 6.07 -29.95 11.30
C TRP A 212 5.72 -31.43 11.48
N CYS A 213 5.70 -31.85 12.73
CA CYS A 213 4.91 -32.94 13.27
C CYS A 213 3.81 -32.29 14.13
#